data_AF-A0A022QFQ1-F1
#
_entry.id   AF-A0A022QFQ1-F1
#
_cell.length_a   1.000
_cell.length_b   1.000
_cell.length_c   1.000
_cell.angle_alpha   90.00
_cell.angle_beta   90.00
_cell.angle_gamma   90.00
#
_symmetry.space_group_name_H-M   'P 1'
#
loop_
_entity.id
_entity.type
_entity.pdbx_description
1 polymer ?
#
loop_
_entity_poly.entity_id
_entity_poly.type
_entity_poly.pdbx_seq_one_letter_code
_entity_poly.pdbx_strand_id
1 'polypeptide(L)'
;MRSSFGGSSSHEVDVDIQPRSNFAASPSLQMRQLLISCAELISRSDLSAAHRLISILSSNSSPYGDSTERLVHQFTRALSLRLTRYTTAAAASTSIISTTIAGRDDALVQSSYLSLNQVTPYIRFSQLTANQAILEAIDGAHHAIHILDFDIMHGVQWPPLMQAVAERYPLPTLRITGTGSDLEILRRTGDRLAKFAHSLGLRFQFHPLILLPGEDPISVASSVLLLPDETLAVNCVHYLHRLLRDRDRLALFLHRIKAMSPRVVTVAEREANHNHPIFQQRFLEAVDHYAAVFDSLEATLPPNSRERLAVEQIWFGREIADIVAAEGESRRERHERFRSWE
;
A
#
# COMPACT_ATOMS: atom_id res chain seq x y z
N MET A 1 2.46 -39.66 77.97
CA MET A 1 2.76 -41.04 78.42
C MET A 1 2.97 -41.89 77.17
N ARG A 2 4.15 -42.51 77.06
CA ARG A 2 4.58 -43.60 76.16
C ARG A 2 4.70 -43.34 74.65
N SER A 3 5.97 -43.32 74.27
CA SER A 3 6.64 -43.65 73.00
C SER A 3 6.18 -44.96 72.34
N SER A 4 6.38 -45.08 71.01
CA SER A 4 7.41 -45.99 70.44
C SER A 4 7.52 -45.94 68.90
N PHE A 5 8.75 -45.70 68.46
CA PHE A 5 9.52 -46.10 67.27
C PHE A 5 8.93 -47.04 66.20
N GLY A 6 9.28 -46.72 64.93
CA GLY A 6 10.01 -47.67 64.06
C GLY A 6 9.45 -47.85 62.65
N GLY A 7 10.26 -47.59 61.61
CA GLY A 7 10.02 -48.14 60.26
C GLY A 7 10.56 -47.28 59.11
N SER A 8 11.82 -47.53 58.71
CA SER A 8 12.46 -46.98 57.51
C SER A 8 11.89 -47.61 56.23
N SER A 9 11.61 -46.78 55.22
CA SER A 9 11.39 -47.20 53.83
C SER A 9 12.02 -46.16 52.91
N SER A 10 13.11 -46.55 52.28
CA SER A 10 13.82 -45.82 51.23
C SER A 10 12.93 -45.66 50.00
N HIS A 11 12.59 -44.43 49.65
CA HIS A 11 12.09 -44.09 48.32
C HIS A 11 13.15 -43.27 47.61
N GLU A 12 13.83 -43.93 46.67
CA GLU A 12 14.56 -43.28 45.59
C GLU A 12 13.60 -42.31 44.89
N VAL A 13 14.02 -41.04 44.81
CA VAL A 13 13.34 -40.04 43.99
C VAL A 13 13.78 -40.33 42.56
N ASP A 14 12.95 -41.06 41.83
CA ASP A 14 13.06 -41.13 40.37
C ASP A 14 12.77 -39.73 39.83
N VAL A 15 13.83 -39.06 39.36
CA VAL A 15 13.71 -37.81 38.62
C VAL A 15 13.18 -38.19 37.24
N ASP A 16 11.86 -38.14 37.09
CA ASP A 16 11.20 -38.28 35.80
C ASP A 16 11.56 -37.06 34.94
N ILE A 17 12.64 -37.18 34.17
CA ILE A 17 13.00 -36.23 33.12
C ILE A 17 11.93 -36.38 32.03
N GLN A 18 10.86 -35.60 32.15
CA GLN A 18 9.91 -35.45 31.05
C GLN A 18 10.69 -34.99 29.80
N PRO A 19 10.60 -35.73 28.67
CA PRO A 19 11.19 -35.27 27.43
C PRO A 19 10.49 -33.97 27.04
N ARG A 20 11.29 -32.92 26.81
CA ARG A 20 10.83 -31.65 26.24
C ARG A 20 9.92 -31.96 25.06
N SER A 21 8.64 -31.63 25.18
CA SER A 21 7.68 -31.72 24.09
C SER A 21 8.19 -30.86 22.94
N ASN A 22 8.65 -31.51 21.87
CA ASN A 22 8.82 -30.88 20.57
C ASN A 22 7.43 -30.42 20.12
N PHE A 23 7.09 -29.17 20.40
CA PHE A 23 5.96 -28.52 19.76
C PHE A 23 6.27 -28.48 18.26
N ALA A 24 5.71 -29.42 17.49
CA ALA A 24 5.70 -29.30 16.05
C ALA A 24 5.06 -27.96 15.70
N ALA A 25 5.81 -27.11 15.00
CA ALA A 25 5.29 -25.84 14.52
C ALA A 25 3.97 -26.08 13.77
N SER A 26 2.97 -25.22 13.97
CA SER A 26 1.75 -25.30 13.18
C SER A 26 2.10 -25.25 11.68
N PRO A 27 1.32 -25.90 10.79
CA PRO A 27 1.58 -25.85 9.35
C PRO A 27 1.72 -24.41 8.82
N SER A 28 0.95 -23.47 9.37
CA SER A 28 1.04 -22.03 9.10
C SER A 28 2.40 -21.42 9.47
N LEU A 29 2.90 -21.72 10.67
CA LEU A 29 4.20 -21.26 11.13
C LEU A 29 5.34 -21.85 10.28
N GLN A 30 5.20 -23.11 9.86
CA GLN A 30 6.15 -23.77 8.98
C GLN A 30 6.21 -23.10 7.60
N MET A 31 5.06 -22.78 6.98
CA MET A 31 5.06 -22.11 5.67
C MET A 31 5.66 -20.70 5.71
N ARG A 32 5.40 -19.94 6.78
CA ARG A 32 6.05 -18.64 6.99
C ARG A 32 7.56 -18.77 7.14
N GLN A 33 8.05 -19.78 7.87
CA GLN A 33 9.49 -20.04 7.98
C GLN A 33 10.14 -20.41 6.65
N LEU A 34 9.44 -21.18 5.80
CA LEU A 34 9.92 -21.53 4.45
C LEU A 34 10.00 -20.29 3.55
N LEU A 35 9.04 -19.37 3.62
CA LEU A 35 9.13 -18.08 2.90
C LEU A 35 10.38 -17.28 3.31
N ILE A 36 10.60 -17.14 4.62
CA ILE A 36 11.73 -16.38 5.16
C ILE A 36 13.05 -17.02 4.75
N SER A 37 13.14 -18.35 4.82
CA SER A 37 14.30 -19.12 4.37
C SER A 37 14.55 -18.93 2.86
N CYS A 38 13.50 -18.85 2.06
CA CYS A 38 13.61 -18.61 0.62
C CYS A 38 14.21 -17.23 0.33
N ALA A 39 13.72 -16.18 1.01
CA ALA A 39 14.28 -14.84 0.88
C ALA A 39 15.76 -14.78 1.30
N GLU A 40 16.14 -15.53 2.34
CA GLU A 40 17.53 -15.62 2.80
C GLU A 40 18.43 -16.31 1.76
N LEU A 41 17.97 -17.41 1.15
CA LEU A 41 18.70 -18.10 0.08
C LEU A 41 18.92 -17.20 -1.13
N ILE A 42 17.89 -16.43 -1.55
CA ILE A 42 18.03 -15.44 -2.62
C ILE A 42 19.04 -14.36 -2.23
N SER A 43 19.01 -13.87 -0.99
CA SER A 43 19.96 -12.87 -0.49
C SER A 43 21.41 -13.35 -0.51
N ARG A 44 21.63 -14.65 -0.32
CA ARG A 44 22.95 -15.31 -0.36
C ARG A 44 23.34 -15.82 -1.74
N SER A 45 22.54 -15.55 -2.77
CA SER A 45 22.75 -16.03 -4.14
C SER A 45 22.72 -17.57 -4.29
N ASP A 46 22.15 -18.31 -3.33
CA ASP A 46 21.86 -19.74 -3.51
C ASP A 46 20.55 -19.90 -4.29
N LEU A 47 20.62 -19.55 -5.57
CA LEU A 47 19.47 -19.51 -6.47
C LEU A 47 18.88 -20.90 -6.73
N SER A 48 19.71 -21.94 -6.66
CA SER A 48 19.28 -23.33 -6.86
C SER A 48 18.42 -23.82 -5.69
N ALA A 49 18.87 -23.60 -4.45
CA ALA A 49 18.07 -23.94 -3.28
C ALA A 49 16.81 -23.06 -3.18
N ALA A 50 16.92 -21.77 -3.48
CA ALA A 50 15.77 -20.87 -3.54
C ALA A 50 14.72 -21.36 -4.55
N HIS A 51 15.13 -21.79 -5.75
CA HIS A 51 14.22 -22.33 -6.77
C HIS A 51 13.46 -23.56 -6.27
N ARG A 52 14.15 -24.53 -5.65
CA ARG A 52 13.50 -25.71 -5.06
C ARG A 52 12.49 -25.32 -3.99
N LEU A 53 12.83 -24.34 -3.15
CA LEU A 53 11.96 -23.89 -2.08
C LEU A 53 10.72 -23.16 -2.62
N ILE A 54 10.87 -22.37 -3.69
CA ILE A 54 9.73 -21.77 -4.41
C ILE A 54 8.80 -22.86 -4.97
N SER A 55 9.33 -23.96 -5.52
CA SER A 55 8.51 -25.08 -5.97
C SER A 55 7.69 -25.69 -4.83
N ILE A 56 8.32 -25.93 -3.67
CA ILE A 56 7.64 -26.45 -2.47
C ILE A 56 6.55 -25.47 -2.02
N LEU A 57 6.87 -24.19 -1.88
CA LEU A 57 5.93 -23.15 -1.47
C LEU A 57 4.75 -23.02 -2.44
N SER A 58 5.02 -23.10 -3.75
CA SER A 58 3.98 -23.02 -4.79
C SER A 58 3.02 -24.20 -4.75
N SER A 59 3.53 -25.41 -4.45
CA SER A 59 2.69 -26.61 -4.30
C SER A 59 1.89 -26.66 -3.00
N ASN A 60 2.27 -25.88 -1.98
CA ASN A 60 1.65 -25.88 -0.65
C ASN A 60 0.98 -24.54 -0.30
N SER A 61 0.68 -23.71 -1.30
CA SER A 61 -0.05 -22.46 -1.10
C SER A 61 -1.15 -22.29 -2.14
N SER A 62 -2.24 -21.64 -1.75
CA SER A 62 -3.41 -21.48 -2.59
C SER A 62 -3.92 -20.04 -2.50
N PRO A 63 -4.34 -19.42 -3.63
CA PRO A 63 -5.00 -18.11 -3.60
C PRO A 63 -6.45 -18.20 -3.08
N TYR A 64 -6.93 -19.40 -2.76
CA TYR A 64 -8.29 -19.66 -2.26
C TYR A 64 -8.32 -20.35 -0.89
N GLY A 65 -7.15 -20.62 -0.30
CA GLY A 65 -7.02 -21.23 1.03
C GLY A 65 -7.33 -20.25 2.15
N ASP A 66 -6.85 -20.52 3.36
CA ASP A 66 -6.94 -19.58 4.49
C ASP A 66 -6.06 -18.33 4.31
N SER A 67 -6.12 -17.38 5.25
CA SER A 67 -5.33 -16.13 5.17
C SER A 67 -3.83 -16.38 5.01
N THR A 68 -3.30 -17.42 5.68
CA THR A 68 -1.88 -17.79 5.62
C THR A 68 -1.54 -18.39 4.26
N GLU A 69 -2.35 -19.32 3.75
CA GLU A 69 -2.12 -19.91 2.42
C GLU A 69 -2.14 -18.85 1.32
N ARG A 70 -3.07 -17.89 1.39
CA ARG A 70 -3.19 -16.80 0.41
C ARG A 70 -2.02 -15.81 0.50
N LEU A 71 -1.59 -15.47 1.72
CA LEU A 71 -0.40 -14.67 1.95
C LEU A 71 0.84 -15.35 1.36
N VAL A 72 1.03 -16.64 1.69
CA VAL A 72 2.16 -17.44 1.20
C VAL A 72 2.15 -17.51 -0.31
N HIS A 73 0.98 -17.67 -0.91
CA HIS A 73 0.82 -17.68 -2.36
C HIS A 73 1.32 -16.36 -3.00
N GLN A 74 0.92 -15.19 -2.48
CA GLN A 74 1.36 -13.91 -3.05
C GLN A 74 2.87 -13.69 -2.88
N PHE A 75 3.41 -13.95 -1.70
CA PHE A 75 4.85 -13.79 -1.46
C PHE A 75 5.70 -14.78 -2.28
N THR A 76 5.21 -16.00 -2.49
CA THR A 76 5.88 -16.99 -3.35
C THR A 76 5.94 -16.52 -4.80
N ARG A 77 4.84 -15.95 -5.32
CA ARG A 77 4.83 -15.34 -6.66
C ARG A 77 5.84 -14.19 -6.76
N ALA A 78 5.90 -13.32 -5.75
CA ALA A 78 6.84 -12.21 -5.72
C ALA A 78 8.30 -12.66 -5.63
N LEU A 79 8.62 -13.68 -4.81
CA LEU A 79 9.94 -14.29 -4.74
C LEU A 79 10.34 -14.95 -6.07
N SER A 80 9.40 -15.59 -6.77
CA SER A 80 9.64 -16.16 -8.11
C SER A 80 9.99 -15.09 -9.14
N LEU A 81 9.29 -13.95 -9.12
CA LEU A 81 9.64 -12.79 -9.95
C LEU A 81 11.04 -12.26 -9.62
N ARG A 82 11.38 -12.13 -8.34
CA ARG A 82 12.71 -11.70 -7.88
C ARG A 82 13.80 -12.65 -8.37
N LEU A 83 13.61 -13.96 -8.18
CA LEU A 83 14.55 -14.99 -8.59
C LEU A 83 14.78 -14.97 -10.11
N THR A 84 13.70 -14.84 -10.89
CA THR A 84 13.76 -14.72 -12.35
C THR A 84 14.56 -13.51 -12.78
N ARG A 85 14.45 -12.37 -12.08
CA ARG A 85 15.26 -11.18 -12.37
C ARG A 85 16.75 -11.39 -12.12
N TYR A 86 17.15 -12.15 -11.10
CA TYR A 86 18.56 -12.50 -10.90
C TYR A 86 19.09 -13.42 -12.00
N THR A 87 18.30 -14.42 -12.41
CA THR A 87 18.74 -15.34 -13.47
C THR A 87 18.74 -14.67 -14.84
N THR A 88 17.79 -13.79 -15.14
CA THR A 88 17.78 -13.04 -16.40
C THR A 88 18.79 -11.92 -16.41
N ALA A 89 19.02 -11.18 -15.32
CA ALA A 89 20.10 -10.18 -15.26
C ALA A 89 21.49 -10.82 -15.43
N ALA A 90 21.68 -12.04 -14.93
CA ALA A 90 22.88 -12.83 -15.19
C ALA A 90 22.99 -13.33 -16.64
N ALA A 91 21.85 -13.51 -17.35
CA ALA A 91 21.79 -13.92 -18.75
C ALA A 91 21.71 -12.73 -19.75
N ALA A 92 21.40 -11.52 -19.26
CA ALA A 92 21.11 -10.32 -20.05
C ALA A 92 22.37 -9.54 -20.47
N SER A 93 23.41 -10.27 -20.87
CA SER A 93 24.19 -9.88 -22.05
C SER A 93 23.35 -9.99 -23.33
N THR A 94 22.12 -10.52 -23.27
CA THR A 94 21.22 -10.65 -24.41
C THR A 94 19.73 -10.52 -24.03
N SER A 95 19.10 -9.48 -24.57
CA SER A 95 17.65 -9.19 -24.64
C SER A 95 16.99 -8.44 -23.45
N ILE A 96 16.58 -7.21 -23.77
CA ILE A 96 15.61 -6.41 -23.04
C ILE A 96 14.22 -6.98 -23.37
N ILE A 97 13.65 -7.78 -22.47
CA ILE A 97 12.21 -8.04 -22.50
C ILE A 97 11.57 -6.98 -21.59
N SER A 98 11.27 -5.84 -22.20
CA SER A 98 10.45 -4.79 -21.61
C SER A 98 9.02 -4.92 -22.13
N THR A 99 8.07 -4.91 -21.18
CA THR A 99 6.74 -4.29 -21.28
C THR A 99 5.84 -4.66 -22.48
N THR A 100 5.02 -5.71 -22.34
CA THR A 100 3.81 -5.90 -23.17
C THR A 100 2.56 -6.36 -22.40
N ILE A 101 2.57 -6.38 -21.05
CA ILE A 101 1.39 -6.79 -20.23
C ILE A 101 0.65 -5.58 -19.61
N ALA A 102 1.25 -4.38 -19.62
CA ALA A 102 0.78 -3.21 -18.86
C ALA A 102 -0.67 -2.76 -19.15
N GLY A 103 -1.15 -2.86 -20.40
CA GLY A 103 -2.47 -2.32 -20.77
C GLY A 103 -3.69 -3.11 -20.24
N ARG A 104 -3.55 -4.41 -19.96
CA ARG A 104 -4.65 -5.23 -19.42
C ARG A 104 -4.67 -5.24 -17.89
N ASP A 105 -3.51 -5.03 -17.29
CA ASP A 105 -3.35 -4.95 -15.84
C ASP A 105 -3.91 -3.64 -15.27
N ASP A 106 -3.80 -2.52 -15.99
CA ASP A 106 -4.22 -1.23 -15.45
C ASP A 106 -5.73 -1.15 -15.20
N ALA A 107 -6.59 -1.65 -16.11
CA ALA A 107 -8.04 -1.68 -15.88
C ALA A 107 -8.44 -2.56 -14.68
N LEU A 108 -7.72 -3.66 -14.46
CA LEU A 108 -7.92 -4.55 -13.31
C LEU A 108 -7.44 -3.92 -12.00
N VAL A 109 -6.37 -3.14 -12.06
CA VAL A 109 -5.86 -2.37 -10.90
C VAL A 109 -6.85 -1.27 -10.53
N GLN A 110 -7.43 -0.60 -11.52
CA GLN A 110 -8.49 0.39 -11.31
C GLN A 110 -9.75 -0.23 -10.67
N SER A 111 -10.20 -1.38 -11.15
CA SER A 111 -11.37 -2.05 -10.56
C SER A 111 -11.09 -2.63 -9.17
N SER A 112 -9.88 -3.11 -8.92
CA SER A 112 -9.47 -3.59 -7.60
C SER A 112 -9.32 -2.46 -6.57
N TYR A 113 -8.93 -1.24 -7.00
CA TYR A 113 -8.99 -0.04 -6.14
C TYR A 113 -10.41 0.24 -5.65
N LEU A 114 -11.39 0.22 -6.57
CA LEU A 114 -12.79 0.44 -6.19
C LEU A 114 -13.29 -0.66 -5.24
N SER A 115 -12.87 -1.91 -5.47
CA SER A 115 -13.15 -3.04 -4.59
C SER A 115 -12.53 -2.83 -3.21
N LEU A 116 -11.26 -2.42 -3.13
CA LEU A 116 -10.55 -2.13 -1.88
C LEU A 116 -11.26 -1.03 -1.08
N ASN A 117 -11.63 0.05 -1.75
CA ASN A 117 -12.41 1.13 -1.16
C ASN A 117 -13.78 0.61 -0.66
N GLN A 118 -14.42 -0.30 -1.40
CA GLN A 118 -15.72 -0.85 -1.02
C GLN A 118 -15.67 -1.73 0.22
N VAL A 119 -14.72 -2.66 0.25
CA VAL A 119 -14.69 -3.78 1.21
C VAL A 119 -13.80 -3.54 2.43
N THR A 120 -12.97 -2.51 2.41
CA THR A 120 -12.11 -2.15 3.54
C THR A 120 -12.30 -0.70 3.98
N PRO A 121 -12.03 -0.38 5.25
CA PRO A 121 -12.06 1.00 5.72
C PRO A 121 -10.74 1.75 5.43
N TYR A 122 -9.67 1.08 4.99
CA TYR A 122 -8.31 1.63 5.02
C TYR A 122 -8.18 2.95 4.23
N ILE A 123 -8.61 2.94 2.97
CA ILE A 123 -8.53 4.12 2.11
C ILE A 123 -9.57 5.16 2.53
N ARG A 124 -10.79 4.74 2.89
CA ARG A 124 -11.86 5.65 3.32
C ARG A 124 -11.49 6.43 4.57
N PHE A 125 -10.84 5.77 5.54
CA PHE A 125 -10.35 6.41 6.75
C PHE A 125 -9.41 7.56 6.38
N SER A 126 -8.36 7.30 5.60
CA SER A 126 -7.43 8.32 5.11
C SER A 126 -8.13 9.46 4.38
N GLN A 127 -9.04 9.13 3.46
CA GLN A 127 -9.77 10.10 2.64
C GLN A 127 -10.72 10.99 3.44
N LEU A 128 -11.50 10.42 4.36
CA LEU A 128 -12.46 11.16 5.17
C LEU A 128 -11.75 12.02 6.23
N THR A 129 -10.67 11.51 6.83
CA THR A 129 -9.83 12.32 7.73
C THR A 129 -9.16 13.49 7.00
N ALA A 130 -8.63 13.25 5.79
CA ALA A 130 -8.08 14.32 4.96
C ALA A 130 -9.16 15.35 4.59
N ASN A 131 -10.35 14.90 4.18
CA ASN A 131 -11.46 15.80 3.87
C ASN A 131 -11.86 16.66 5.08
N GLN A 132 -11.91 16.08 6.28
CA GLN A 132 -12.22 16.80 7.50
C GLN A 132 -11.17 17.89 7.79
N ALA A 133 -9.88 17.55 7.72
CA ALA A 133 -8.80 18.52 7.89
C ALA A 133 -8.85 19.64 6.83
N ILE A 134 -9.19 19.30 5.59
CA ILE A 134 -9.40 20.28 4.53
C ILE A 134 -10.55 21.21 4.90
N LEU A 135 -11.74 20.67 5.21
CA LEU A 135 -12.94 21.43 5.55
C LEU A 135 -12.70 22.42 6.70
N GLU A 136 -12.00 22.00 7.75
CA GLU A 136 -11.60 22.86 8.87
C GLU A 136 -10.64 23.97 8.44
N ALA A 137 -9.65 23.65 7.61
CA ALA A 137 -8.66 24.63 7.18
C ALA A 137 -9.23 25.68 6.21
N ILE A 138 -10.17 25.28 5.37
CA ILE A 138 -10.89 26.18 4.45
C ILE A 138 -12.11 26.84 5.11
N ASP A 139 -12.32 26.65 6.41
CA ASP A 139 -13.35 27.39 7.14
C ASP A 139 -12.99 28.89 7.14
N GLY A 140 -13.97 29.74 6.81
CA GLY A 140 -13.75 31.17 6.54
C GLY A 140 -13.22 31.52 5.14
N ALA A 141 -12.94 30.55 4.26
CA ALA A 141 -12.66 30.84 2.85
C ALA A 141 -13.97 31.29 2.17
N HIS A 142 -14.10 32.57 1.87
CA HIS A 142 -15.41 33.14 1.53
C HIS A 142 -15.86 32.93 0.07
N HIS A 143 -14.96 32.61 -0.87
CA HIS A 143 -15.33 32.70 -2.30
C HIS A 143 -14.86 31.55 -3.20
N ALA A 144 -13.61 31.11 -3.11
CA ALA A 144 -13.09 30.11 -4.03
C ALA A 144 -12.12 29.13 -3.34
N ILE A 145 -12.32 27.84 -3.58
CA ILE A 145 -11.53 26.73 -3.02
C ILE A 145 -10.83 26.04 -4.19
N HIS A 146 -9.51 25.84 -4.06
CA HIS A 146 -8.73 25.02 -4.99
C HIS A 146 -8.14 23.83 -4.25
N ILE A 147 -8.44 22.62 -4.72
CA ILE A 147 -7.83 21.39 -4.25
C ILE A 147 -6.85 20.89 -5.30
N LEU A 148 -5.59 20.68 -4.91
CA LEU A 148 -4.60 19.96 -5.70
C LEU A 148 -4.46 18.55 -5.12
N ASP A 149 -4.86 17.54 -5.88
CA ASP A 149 -4.85 16.14 -5.46
C ASP A 149 -3.79 15.34 -6.23
N PHE A 150 -2.78 14.83 -5.50
CA PHE A 150 -1.76 13.99 -6.07
C PHE A 150 -2.20 12.52 -6.11
N ASP A 151 -2.45 12.03 -7.32
CA ASP A 151 -3.00 10.71 -7.65
C ASP A 151 -4.48 10.54 -7.28
N ILE A 152 -5.32 11.33 -7.94
CA ILE A 152 -6.78 11.38 -7.69
C ILE A 152 -7.50 10.07 -7.99
N MET A 153 -6.89 9.18 -8.78
CA MET A 153 -7.45 7.90 -9.19
C MET A 153 -8.89 8.06 -9.76
N HIS A 154 -9.87 7.46 -9.10
CA HIS A 154 -11.29 7.55 -9.49
C HIS A 154 -12.05 8.75 -8.90
N GLY A 155 -11.40 9.57 -8.07
CA GLY A 155 -11.97 10.77 -7.44
C GLY A 155 -12.97 10.48 -6.31
N VAL A 156 -13.00 9.24 -5.80
CA VAL A 156 -13.97 8.78 -4.79
C VAL A 156 -13.87 9.49 -3.44
N GLN A 157 -12.74 10.16 -3.16
CA GLN A 157 -12.55 11.00 -1.98
C GLN A 157 -13.47 12.24 -1.99
N TRP A 158 -13.73 12.82 -3.17
CA TRP A 158 -14.27 14.18 -3.26
C TRP A 158 -15.79 14.34 -3.10
N PRO A 159 -16.67 13.37 -3.44
CA PRO A 159 -18.11 13.54 -3.28
C PRO A 159 -18.57 13.92 -1.85
N PRO A 160 -18.10 13.29 -0.75
CA PRO A 160 -18.46 13.72 0.60
C PRO A 160 -18.03 15.15 0.93
N LEU A 161 -16.85 15.57 0.47
CA LEU A 161 -16.38 16.95 0.65
C LEU A 161 -17.24 17.93 -0.14
N MET A 162 -17.62 17.59 -1.38
CA MET A 162 -18.52 18.42 -2.19
C MET A 162 -19.87 18.63 -1.49
N GLN A 163 -20.44 17.58 -0.88
CA GLN A 163 -21.68 17.72 -0.10
C GLN A 163 -21.51 18.72 1.05
N ALA A 164 -20.45 18.59 1.86
CA ALA A 164 -20.17 19.51 2.95
C ALA A 164 -19.90 20.96 2.48
N VAL A 165 -19.28 21.13 1.31
CA VAL A 165 -19.05 22.45 0.70
C VAL A 165 -20.35 23.07 0.19
N ALA A 166 -21.28 22.27 -0.33
CA ALA A 166 -22.56 22.74 -0.85
C ALA A 166 -23.50 23.29 0.23
N GLU A 167 -23.28 22.90 1.49
CA GLU A 167 -24.05 23.38 2.65
C GLU A 167 -23.59 24.76 3.17
N ARG A 168 -22.49 25.30 2.65
CA ARG A 168 -21.92 26.58 3.11
C ARG A 168 -22.63 27.79 2.50
N TYR A 169 -22.69 28.88 3.27
CA TYR A 169 -23.16 30.18 2.82
C TYR A 169 -22.13 31.29 3.15
N PRO A 170 -21.74 32.13 2.17
CA PRO A 170 -22.08 32.06 0.75
C PRO A 170 -21.51 30.81 0.06
N LEU A 171 -22.16 30.36 -1.02
CA LEU A 171 -21.76 29.15 -1.75
C LEU A 171 -20.43 29.36 -2.52
N PRO A 172 -19.34 28.66 -2.14
CA PRO A 172 -18.04 28.86 -2.77
C PRO A 172 -17.96 28.21 -4.16
N THR A 173 -17.00 28.63 -4.99
CA THR A 173 -16.57 27.83 -6.14
C THR A 173 -15.60 26.75 -5.69
N LEU A 174 -15.67 25.59 -6.34
CA LEU A 174 -14.74 24.49 -6.09
C LEU A 174 -13.98 24.14 -7.37
N ARG A 175 -12.66 24.24 -7.32
CA ARG A 175 -11.76 23.80 -8.38
C ARG A 175 -10.95 22.61 -7.87
N ILE A 176 -10.89 21.54 -8.64
CA ILE A 176 -10.00 20.40 -8.35
C ILE A 176 -9.00 20.26 -9.50
N THR A 177 -7.71 20.31 -9.18
CA THR A 177 -6.63 19.84 -10.06
C THR A 177 -6.25 18.44 -9.61
N GLY A 178 -6.59 17.43 -10.40
CA GLY A 178 -6.31 16.03 -10.09
C GLY A 178 -5.15 15.51 -10.94
N THR A 179 -4.13 14.97 -10.29
CA THR A 179 -3.01 14.33 -11.00
C THR A 179 -3.23 12.84 -11.19
N GLY A 180 -2.63 12.24 -12.22
CA GLY A 180 -2.69 10.79 -12.45
C GLY A 180 -1.92 10.39 -13.71
N SER A 181 -1.70 9.08 -13.90
CA SER A 181 -0.88 8.58 -15.01
C SER A 181 -1.64 8.35 -16.33
N ASP A 182 -2.98 8.42 -16.30
CA ASP A 182 -3.84 8.13 -17.45
C ASP A 182 -4.83 9.27 -17.68
N LEU A 183 -4.68 9.96 -18.81
CA LEU A 183 -5.51 11.11 -19.17
C LEU A 183 -6.98 10.74 -19.40
N GLU A 184 -7.25 9.55 -19.93
CA GLU A 184 -8.62 9.10 -20.17
C GLU A 184 -9.33 8.83 -18.83
N ILE A 185 -8.64 8.18 -17.89
CA ILE A 185 -9.17 8.00 -16.53
C ILE A 185 -9.42 9.35 -15.86
N LEU A 186 -8.45 10.28 -15.94
CA LEU A 186 -8.61 11.63 -15.38
C LEU A 186 -9.81 12.37 -15.97
N ARG A 187 -10.00 12.33 -17.29
CA ARG A 187 -11.17 12.95 -17.96
C ARG A 187 -12.48 12.34 -17.46
N ARG A 188 -12.58 11.01 -17.43
CA ARG A 188 -13.78 10.33 -16.93
C ARG A 188 -14.04 10.63 -15.44
N THR A 189 -12.99 10.76 -14.63
CA THR A 189 -13.10 11.18 -13.22
C THR A 189 -13.62 12.61 -13.12
N GLY A 190 -13.07 13.53 -13.90
CA GLY A 190 -13.54 14.92 -13.98
C GLY A 190 -15.01 15.02 -14.37
N ASP A 191 -15.46 14.27 -15.39
CA ASP A 191 -16.85 14.25 -15.83
C ASP A 191 -17.80 13.75 -14.74
N ARG A 192 -17.43 12.69 -14.01
CA ARG A 192 -18.22 12.16 -12.89
C ARG A 192 -18.33 13.18 -11.76
N LEU A 193 -17.22 13.80 -11.38
CA LEU A 193 -17.17 14.84 -10.35
C LEU A 193 -17.98 16.08 -10.75
N ALA A 194 -17.89 16.51 -12.01
CA ALA A 194 -18.66 17.66 -12.51
C ALA A 194 -20.16 17.40 -12.52
N LYS A 195 -20.60 16.21 -12.95
CA LYS A 195 -22.01 15.80 -12.89
C LYS A 195 -22.52 15.77 -11.44
N PHE A 196 -21.74 15.23 -10.52
CA PHE A 196 -22.10 15.20 -9.10
C PHE A 196 -22.17 16.62 -8.50
N ALA A 197 -21.17 17.45 -8.74
CA ALA A 197 -21.17 18.84 -8.29
C ALA A 197 -22.36 19.64 -8.85
N HIS A 198 -22.71 19.46 -10.13
CA HIS A 198 -23.89 20.06 -10.73
C HIS A 198 -25.19 19.64 -10.03
N SER A 199 -25.31 18.38 -9.63
CA SER A 199 -26.48 17.89 -8.87
C SER A 199 -26.62 18.52 -7.48
N LEU A 200 -25.53 19.07 -6.93
CA LEU A 200 -25.51 19.82 -5.67
C LEU A 200 -25.65 21.34 -5.86
N GLY A 201 -25.75 21.83 -7.09
CA GLY A 201 -25.74 23.27 -7.40
C GLY A 201 -24.38 23.95 -7.25
N LEU A 202 -23.29 23.19 -7.11
CA LEU A 202 -21.94 23.74 -6.95
C LEU A 202 -21.38 24.27 -8.26
N ARG A 203 -20.72 25.43 -8.19
CA ARG A 203 -19.88 25.95 -9.27
C ARG A 203 -18.53 25.22 -9.26
N PHE A 204 -18.38 24.25 -10.14
CA PHE A 204 -17.24 23.32 -10.15
C PHE A 204 -16.40 23.37 -11.43
N GLN A 205 -15.09 23.24 -11.27
CA GLN A 205 -14.14 23.07 -12.38
C GLN A 205 -13.14 21.94 -12.08
N PHE A 206 -12.91 21.07 -13.06
CA PHE A 206 -11.90 20.01 -12.99
C PHE A 206 -10.74 20.28 -13.96
N HIS A 207 -9.51 20.18 -13.46
CA HIS A 207 -8.29 20.34 -14.24
C HIS A 207 -7.47 19.05 -14.18
N PRO A 208 -7.47 18.21 -15.23
CA PRO A 208 -6.63 17.02 -15.27
C PRO A 208 -5.16 17.40 -15.47
N LEU A 209 -4.28 16.80 -14.69
CA LEU A 209 -2.84 17.01 -14.80
C LEU A 209 -2.12 15.66 -14.93
N ILE A 210 -1.70 15.31 -16.14
CA ILE A 210 -1.05 14.01 -16.37
C ILE A 210 0.36 13.98 -15.77
N LEU A 211 0.70 12.86 -15.13
CA LEU A 211 2.04 12.53 -14.65
C LEU A 211 2.60 11.43 -15.54
N LEU A 212 3.39 11.78 -16.57
CA LEU A 212 3.94 10.77 -17.46
C LEU A 212 5.03 9.95 -16.74
N PRO A 213 5.19 8.66 -17.11
CA PRO A 213 6.29 7.85 -16.59
C PRO A 213 7.65 8.53 -16.84
N GLY A 214 8.40 8.80 -15.76
CA GLY A 214 9.72 9.43 -15.83
C GLY A 214 9.70 10.96 -15.72
N GLU A 215 8.53 11.60 -15.78
CA GLU A 215 8.42 13.03 -15.44
C GLU A 215 8.62 13.25 -13.95
N ASP A 216 9.21 14.40 -13.62
CA ASP A 216 9.40 14.82 -12.25
C ASP A 216 8.10 15.42 -11.69
N PRO A 217 7.50 14.85 -10.64
CA PRO A 217 6.33 15.46 -9.99
C PRO A 217 6.56 16.92 -9.55
N ILE A 218 7.81 17.32 -9.36
CA ILE A 218 8.24 18.68 -9.03
C ILE A 218 7.98 19.65 -10.19
N SER A 219 8.23 19.25 -11.45
CA SER A 219 7.93 20.10 -12.61
C SER A 219 6.43 20.28 -12.77
N VAL A 220 5.67 19.22 -12.47
CA VAL A 220 4.21 19.22 -12.55
C VAL A 220 3.58 20.13 -11.51
N ALA A 221 4.07 20.12 -10.26
CA ALA A 221 3.64 21.08 -9.24
C ALA A 221 3.84 22.55 -9.70
N SER A 222 4.89 22.81 -10.50
CA SER A 222 5.18 24.15 -11.05
C SER A 222 4.23 24.56 -12.18
N SER A 223 3.54 23.61 -12.81
CA SER A 223 2.56 23.86 -13.88
C SER A 223 1.13 24.14 -13.35
N VAL A 224 0.93 23.99 -12.04
CA VAL A 224 -0.38 24.22 -11.41
C VAL A 224 -0.71 25.70 -11.47
N LEU A 225 -1.80 26.03 -12.17
CA LEU A 225 -2.35 27.39 -12.18
C LEU A 225 -2.91 27.72 -10.79
N LEU A 226 -2.39 28.78 -10.17
CA LEU A 226 -2.88 29.36 -8.93
C LEU A 226 -3.62 30.67 -9.24
N LEU A 227 -4.84 30.82 -8.73
CA LEU A 227 -5.60 32.05 -8.86
C LEU A 227 -5.50 32.86 -7.55
N PRO A 228 -5.34 34.20 -7.61
CA PRO A 228 -5.08 35.03 -6.43
C PRO A 228 -6.13 34.94 -5.31
N ASP A 229 -7.39 34.65 -5.65
CA ASP A 229 -8.52 34.67 -4.72
C ASP A 229 -8.96 33.27 -4.24
N GLU A 230 -8.16 32.24 -4.53
CA GLU A 230 -8.45 30.86 -4.14
C GLU A 230 -7.71 30.42 -2.88
N THR A 231 -8.44 29.76 -1.98
CA THR A 231 -7.83 29.02 -0.87
C THR A 231 -7.37 27.66 -1.35
N LEU A 232 -6.05 27.46 -1.39
CA LEU A 232 -5.43 26.22 -1.84
C LEU A 232 -5.36 25.17 -0.71
N ALA A 233 -5.84 23.96 -0.97
CA ALA A 233 -5.57 22.76 -0.19
C ALA A 233 -4.81 21.75 -1.06
N VAL A 234 -3.76 21.12 -0.50
CA VAL A 234 -2.99 20.09 -1.21
C VAL A 234 -3.22 18.75 -0.53
N ASN A 235 -3.54 17.72 -1.31
CA ASN A 235 -3.86 16.38 -0.83
C ASN A 235 -2.87 15.35 -1.39
N CYS A 236 -2.21 14.63 -0.49
CA CYS A 236 -1.23 13.59 -0.78
C CYS A 236 -1.59 12.31 -0.01
N VAL A 237 -2.66 11.63 -0.44
CA VAL A 237 -3.08 10.35 0.14
C VAL A 237 -2.41 9.20 -0.64
N HIS A 238 -1.53 8.46 0.03
CA HIS A 238 -0.77 7.33 -0.51
C HIS A 238 0.04 7.67 -1.77
N TYR A 239 0.81 8.77 -1.71
CA TYR A 239 1.56 9.29 -2.86
C TYR A 239 3.03 9.55 -2.58
N LEU A 240 3.37 10.15 -1.44
CA LEU A 240 4.72 10.64 -1.15
C LEU A 240 5.73 9.51 -1.03
N HIS A 241 5.30 8.31 -0.60
CA HIS A 241 6.19 7.15 -0.53
C HIS A 241 6.88 6.85 -1.88
N ARG A 242 6.24 7.18 -3.01
CA ARG A 242 6.81 6.96 -4.35
C ARG A 242 8.02 7.84 -4.64
N LEU A 243 8.21 8.92 -3.88
CA LEU A 243 9.33 9.85 -3.99
C LEU A 243 10.51 9.46 -3.10
N LEU A 244 10.33 8.53 -2.15
CA LEU A 244 11.38 8.11 -1.20
C LEU A 244 12.55 7.34 -1.81
N ARG A 245 12.60 7.19 -3.14
CA ARG A 245 13.82 6.75 -3.83
C ARG A 245 14.95 7.77 -3.67
N ASP A 246 14.58 9.05 -3.59
CA ASP A 246 15.50 10.18 -3.52
C ASP A 246 14.91 11.20 -2.52
N ARG A 247 15.49 11.23 -1.32
CA ARG A 247 15.04 12.11 -0.23
C ARG A 247 15.20 13.58 -0.57
N ASP A 248 16.22 13.94 -1.35
CA ASP A 248 16.42 15.32 -1.78
C ASP A 248 15.32 15.75 -2.74
N ARG A 249 14.85 14.83 -3.60
CA ARG A 249 13.67 15.09 -4.46
C ARG A 249 12.38 15.18 -3.67
N LEU A 250 12.15 14.35 -2.66
CA LEU A 250 11.00 14.50 -1.77
C LEU A 250 11.04 15.87 -1.07
N ALA A 251 12.20 16.27 -0.53
CA ALA A 251 12.37 17.58 0.11
C ALA A 251 12.10 18.71 -0.88
N LEU A 252 12.64 18.65 -2.10
CA LEU A 252 12.39 19.64 -3.15
C LEU A 252 10.91 19.71 -3.54
N PHE A 253 10.23 18.56 -3.66
CA PHE A 253 8.79 18.51 -3.89
C PHE A 253 8.02 19.23 -2.77
N LEU A 254 8.30 18.91 -1.50
CA LEU A 254 7.67 19.57 -0.36
C LEU A 254 7.99 21.07 -0.30
N HIS A 255 9.20 21.49 -0.65
CA HIS A 255 9.56 22.90 -0.78
C HIS A 255 8.75 23.62 -1.86
N ARG A 256 8.46 22.96 -3.00
CA ARG A 256 7.57 23.51 -4.03
C ARG A 256 6.14 23.63 -3.53
N ILE A 257 5.61 22.59 -2.89
CA ILE A 257 4.27 22.65 -2.28
C ILE A 257 4.19 23.80 -1.28
N LYS A 258 5.19 23.95 -0.40
CA LYS A 258 5.26 25.07 0.54
C LYS A 258 5.29 26.44 -0.17
N ALA A 259 6.01 26.56 -1.29
CA ALA A 259 6.08 27.81 -2.05
C ALA A 259 4.74 28.21 -2.70
N MET A 260 3.82 27.26 -2.91
CA MET A 260 2.45 27.52 -3.36
C MET A 260 1.57 28.12 -2.24
N SER A 261 2.08 28.21 -1.01
CA SER A 261 1.38 28.76 0.17
C SER A 261 0.01 28.12 0.43
N PRO A 262 -0.12 26.77 0.43
CA PRO A 262 -1.38 26.12 0.72
C PRO A 262 -1.85 26.42 2.14
N ARG A 263 -3.16 26.54 2.31
CA ARG A 263 -3.81 26.68 3.61
C ARG A 263 -3.66 25.41 4.45
N VAL A 264 -3.62 24.26 3.79
CA VAL A 264 -3.41 22.94 4.40
C VAL A 264 -2.77 21.99 3.41
N VAL A 265 -1.91 21.11 3.93
CA VAL A 265 -1.39 19.95 3.21
C VAL A 265 -1.83 18.70 3.99
N THR A 266 -2.63 17.84 3.38
CA THR A 266 -3.01 16.54 3.97
C THR A 266 -2.09 15.46 3.45
N VAL A 267 -1.53 14.68 4.37
CA VAL A 267 -0.66 13.54 4.07
C VAL A 267 -1.23 12.32 4.76
N ALA A 268 -1.45 11.24 4.02
CA ALA A 268 -1.82 9.95 4.58
C ALA A 268 -0.96 8.87 3.93
N GLU A 269 -0.19 8.14 4.72
CA GLU A 269 0.73 7.12 4.26
C GLU A 269 0.52 5.80 5.02
N ARG A 270 1.05 4.70 4.48
CA ARG A 270 0.98 3.41 5.16
C ARG A 270 2.00 3.33 6.28
N GLU A 271 1.54 2.90 7.45
CA GLU A 271 2.41 2.65 8.61
C GLU A 271 3.17 1.31 8.45
N ALA A 272 4.30 1.36 7.74
CA ALA A 272 5.17 0.19 7.53
C ALA A 272 6.59 0.62 7.14
N ASN A 273 7.62 -0.17 7.48
CA ASN A 273 9.00 0.06 7.01
C ASN A 273 9.35 -0.78 5.77
N HIS A 274 8.64 -0.55 4.67
CA HIS A 274 8.90 -1.24 3.39
C HIS A 274 10.05 -0.59 2.58
N ASN A 275 10.79 0.36 3.15
CA ASN A 275 11.92 1.03 2.49
C ASN A 275 13.30 0.64 3.06
N HIS A 276 13.38 -0.40 3.90
CA HIS A 276 14.66 -0.83 4.47
C HIS A 276 15.68 -1.20 3.37
N PRO A 277 16.95 -0.75 3.46
CA PRO A 277 17.97 -0.99 2.42
C PRO A 277 18.35 -2.47 2.30
N ILE A 278 18.39 -3.20 3.41
CA ILE A 278 18.62 -4.66 3.43
C ILE A 278 17.32 -5.39 3.03
N PHE A 279 17.36 -6.15 1.94
CA PHE A 279 16.21 -6.90 1.42
C PHE A 279 15.59 -7.84 2.46
N GLN A 280 16.38 -8.59 3.22
CA GLN A 280 15.85 -9.52 4.24
C GLN A 280 14.97 -8.81 5.27
N GLN A 281 15.40 -7.64 5.77
CA GLN A 281 14.64 -6.86 6.76
C GLN A 281 13.36 -6.29 6.14
N ARG A 282 13.46 -5.79 4.90
CA ARG A 282 12.29 -5.33 4.13
C ARG A 282 11.28 -6.45 3.90
N PHE A 283 11.75 -7.65 3.58
CA PHE A 283 10.91 -8.83 3.36
C PHE A 283 10.19 -9.26 4.63
N LEU A 284 10.89 -9.30 5.76
CA LEU A 284 10.30 -9.64 7.06
C LEU A 284 9.20 -8.65 7.46
N GLU A 285 9.47 -7.34 7.38
CA GLU A 285 8.48 -6.31 7.66
C GLU A 285 7.26 -6.44 6.73
N ALA A 286 7.48 -6.70 5.44
CA ALA A 286 6.39 -6.86 4.48
C ALA A 286 5.52 -8.09 4.79
N VAL A 287 6.13 -9.24 5.13
CA VAL A 287 5.38 -10.42 5.53
C VAL A 287 4.52 -10.13 6.76
N ASP A 288 5.06 -9.41 7.75
CA ASP A 288 4.33 -9.07 8.98
C ASP A 288 3.18 -8.10 8.71
N HIS A 289 3.44 -7.04 7.93
CA HIS A 289 2.41 -6.07 7.54
C HIS A 289 1.26 -6.73 6.78
N TYR A 290 1.58 -7.51 5.73
CA TYR A 290 0.55 -8.12 4.90
C TYR A 290 -0.12 -9.31 5.59
N ALA A 291 0.52 -9.99 6.54
CA ALA A 291 -0.17 -10.98 7.38
C ALA A 291 -1.34 -10.33 8.13
N ALA A 292 -1.11 -9.20 8.78
CA ALA A 292 -2.16 -8.46 9.48
C ALA A 292 -3.28 -7.98 8.53
N VAL A 293 -2.92 -7.55 7.31
CA VAL A 293 -3.90 -7.16 6.28
C VAL A 293 -4.74 -8.37 5.85
N PHE A 294 -4.13 -9.51 5.54
CA PHE A 294 -4.84 -10.71 5.10
C PHE A 294 -5.73 -11.30 6.20
N ASP A 295 -5.28 -11.30 7.45
CA ASP A 295 -6.10 -11.71 8.61
C ASP A 295 -7.30 -10.77 8.81
N SER A 296 -7.11 -9.46 8.62
CA SER A 296 -8.21 -8.50 8.67
C SER A 296 -9.25 -8.74 7.57
N LEU A 297 -8.83 -9.10 6.36
CA LEU A 297 -9.75 -9.45 5.26
C LEU A 297 -10.48 -10.76 5.55
N GLU A 298 -9.78 -11.78 6.05
CA GLU A 298 -10.38 -13.06 6.43
C GLU A 298 -11.46 -12.89 7.51
N ALA A 299 -11.19 -12.03 8.49
CA ALA A 299 -12.13 -11.75 9.57
C ALA A 299 -13.39 -10.99 9.13
N THR A 300 -13.36 -10.28 8.00
CA THR A 300 -14.40 -9.32 7.61
C THR A 300 -15.13 -9.67 6.31
N LEU A 301 -14.56 -10.54 5.46
CA LEU A 301 -15.10 -10.84 4.15
C LEU A 301 -15.41 -12.34 3.98
N PRO A 302 -16.49 -12.69 3.26
CA PRO A 302 -16.82 -14.08 2.99
C PRO A 302 -15.71 -14.82 2.22
N PRO A 303 -15.51 -16.14 2.45
CA PRO A 303 -14.52 -16.95 1.74
C PRO A 303 -14.57 -16.91 0.22
N ASN A 304 -15.74 -16.64 -0.36
CA ASN A 304 -15.97 -16.60 -1.82
C ASN A 304 -16.13 -15.18 -2.38
N SER A 305 -15.74 -14.13 -1.63
CA SER A 305 -15.84 -12.74 -2.11
C SER A 305 -14.92 -12.51 -3.32
N ARG A 306 -15.52 -12.08 -4.44
CA ARG A 306 -14.77 -11.74 -5.66
C ARG A 306 -13.96 -10.46 -5.46
N GLU A 307 -14.50 -9.53 -4.69
CA GLU A 307 -13.87 -8.27 -4.31
C GLU A 307 -12.62 -8.54 -3.48
N ARG A 308 -12.68 -9.46 -2.49
CA ARG A 308 -11.51 -9.89 -1.73
C ARG A 308 -10.43 -10.44 -2.65
N LEU A 309 -10.78 -11.34 -3.57
CA LEU A 309 -9.81 -11.92 -4.51
C LEU A 309 -9.17 -10.84 -5.40
N ALA A 310 -9.96 -9.87 -5.88
CA ALA A 310 -9.42 -8.75 -6.65
C ALA A 310 -8.45 -7.90 -5.81
N VAL A 311 -8.79 -7.62 -4.55
CA VAL A 311 -7.94 -6.85 -3.63
C VAL A 311 -6.65 -7.61 -3.30
N GLU A 312 -6.73 -8.86 -2.86
CA GLU A 312 -5.57 -9.67 -2.46
C GLU A 312 -4.65 -9.97 -3.63
N GLN A 313 -5.19 -10.38 -4.78
CA GLN A 313 -4.39 -10.87 -5.90
C GLN A 313 -3.89 -9.77 -6.84
N ILE A 314 -4.64 -8.67 -6.97
CA ILE A 314 -4.33 -7.60 -7.92
C ILE A 314 -3.76 -6.40 -7.18
N TRP A 315 -4.47 -5.86 -6.20
CA TRP A 315 -4.02 -4.66 -5.50
C TRP A 315 -2.82 -4.94 -4.59
N PHE A 316 -3.01 -5.76 -3.54
CA PHE A 316 -1.93 -6.11 -2.62
C PHE A 316 -0.89 -7.01 -3.28
N GLY A 317 -1.29 -7.89 -4.21
CA GLY A 317 -0.35 -8.68 -5.01
C GLY A 317 0.65 -7.81 -5.79
N ARG A 318 0.20 -6.70 -6.39
CA ARG A 318 1.07 -5.74 -7.09
C ARG A 318 2.01 -5.03 -6.13
N GLU A 319 1.51 -4.57 -4.98
CA GLU A 319 2.35 -3.92 -3.97
C GLU A 319 3.42 -4.86 -3.40
N ILE A 320 3.03 -6.09 -3.03
CA ILE A 320 3.95 -7.13 -2.55
C ILE A 320 5.02 -7.43 -3.62
N ALA A 321 4.61 -7.57 -4.89
CA ALA A 321 5.54 -7.80 -5.98
C ALA A 321 6.53 -6.64 -6.16
N ASP A 322 6.10 -5.38 -6.02
CA ASP A 322 7.00 -4.23 -6.08
C ASP A 322 7.99 -4.22 -4.90
N ILE A 323 7.51 -4.38 -3.67
CA ILE A 323 8.34 -4.39 -2.44
C ILE A 323 9.41 -5.49 -2.49
N VAL A 324 9.02 -6.69 -2.95
CA VAL A 324 9.86 -7.89 -2.91
C VAL A 324 10.71 -8.05 -4.18
N ALA A 325 10.15 -7.85 -5.37
CA ALA A 325 10.83 -8.18 -6.63
C ALA A 325 11.45 -6.99 -7.35
N ALA A 326 11.04 -5.75 -7.06
CA ALA A 326 11.64 -4.56 -7.65
C ALA A 326 12.83 -4.04 -6.84
N GLU A 327 13.72 -3.33 -7.53
CA GLU A 327 14.88 -2.65 -6.97
C GLU A 327 15.14 -1.34 -7.72
N GLY A 328 15.94 -0.45 -7.12
CA GLY A 328 16.36 0.82 -7.75
C GLY A 328 15.18 1.66 -8.24
N GLU A 329 15.32 2.24 -9.43
CA GLU A 329 14.31 3.11 -10.07
C GLU A 329 12.97 2.41 -10.36
N SER A 330 12.98 1.08 -10.47
CA SER A 330 11.75 0.33 -10.78
C SER A 330 10.83 0.14 -9.57
N ARG A 331 11.35 0.30 -8.34
CA ARG A 331 10.59 0.09 -7.09
C ARG A 331 9.93 1.38 -6.62
N ARG A 332 8.61 1.35 -6.47
CA ARG A 332 7.77 2.51 -6.12
C ARG A 332 7.20 2.44 -4.71
N GLU A 333 6.90 1.24 -4.22
CA GLU A 333 6.30 0.99 -2.91
C GLU A 333 7.38 1.06 -1.82
N ARG A 334 7.61 2.27 -1.31
CA ARG A 334 8.69 2.61 -0.36
C ARG A 334 8.12 3.21 0.92
N HIS A 335 7.24 2.48 1.57
CA HIS A 335 6.58 2.93 2.81
C HIS A 335 7.59 3.15 3.94
N GLU A 336 7.33 4.18 4.75
CA GLU A 336 8.03 4.47 6.00
C GLU A 336 7.02 4.76 7.11
N ARG A 337 7.43 4.52 8.35
CA ARG A 337 6.62 4.76 9.56
C ARG A 337 6.43 6.25 9.82
N PHE A 338 5.38 6.61 10.55
CA PHE A 338 4.99 7.99 10.88
C PHE A 338 6.16 8.85 11.35
N ARG A 339 7.02 8.32 12.24
CA ARG A 339 8.21 9.04 12.74
C ARG A 339 9.20 9.49 11.67
N SER A 340 9.21 8.87 10.49
CA SER A 340 10.06 9.31 9.39
C SER A 340 9.41 10.44 8.55
N TRP A 341 8.08 10.55 8.63
CA TRP A 341 7.30 11.57 7.94
C TRP A 341 7.14 12.85 8.75
N GLU A 342 7.12 12.74 10.08
CA GLU A 342 7.13 13.86 11.05
C GLU A 342 8.47 14.63 11.05
#